data_AF-A0A927J5V3-F1
#
_entry.id   AF-A0A927J5V3-F1
#
_cell.length_a   1.000
_cell.length_b   1.000
_cell.length_c   1.000
_cell.angle_alpha   90.00
_cell.angle_beta   90.00
_cell.angle_gamma   90.00
#
_symmetry.space_group_name_H-M   'P 1'
#
loop_
_entity.id
_entity.type
_entity.pdbx_description
1 polymer ?
#
loop_
_entity_poly.entity_id
_entity_poly.type
_entity_poly.pdbx_seq_one_letter_code
_entity_poly.pdbx_strand_id
1 'polypeptide(L)'
;MKYNFKETYLGAEEAIHFVSYYSPVGIGNSYTRDNPGHSKSLRSKEGTKVLHVLSSGVHNISVTQGLGSAQNTFQGQGIFNTKVSSFFGNVSMWGNIVCSKMHIKNWNWYLNNNQGYFNNCIVESPFNSSNANTSIYFNSCLLIGINPSYKTTCNTNRCVIYKATTPCARSSASLNLFDSCNITVSQADINTYYSNYYAYNNCKFKIGNEPEYTLLQPSERTEEGYRNEFDKRCTAQGITLKDVSESGETLKQGRWVFANNSTIVGVPIENSIIHNFEKRRSIHFGYTSVRERINISATPNKPVSFNPANPNTSGVVIKDDSISLPESLNMSEKNISKVCSNIYPLMGVNKLTDIILSHNFPREYGVAVSSKYNLSDNVVTSGSIVSGTTYIVRSNNLGEATISYNGATYSSALSKSNYAFKGTTTTTFTPSTNAVVHEVIDEKLWQPIYMRIVDEIPASKITSGNLQAGYWYLVEHDSDQNNTSDYITYNGINYPPLSSFLVDNVLTFSKTGNIHLRRCWKDNFDFNTEVTDKTFWQNKQKPEWFLIFPEDLRCLRKNNNLNSIEMMRDDEGNYIASGNPAFYNMLLAENGTPYQADNIKGSYIQLKFDISTLNPV
;
A
#
# COMPACT_ATOMS: atom_id res chain seq x y z
N MET A 1 -2.28 -30.90 12.37
CA MET A 1 -1.86 -29.63 11.74
C MET A 1 -2.79 -29.41 10.55
N LYS A 2 -3.62 -28.36 10.52
CA LYS A 2 -4.54 -28.10 9.39
C LYS A 2 -3.75 -27.52 8.21
N TYR A 3 -3.96 -28.06 7.02
CA TYR A 3 -3.34 -27.56 5.79
C TYR A 3 -3.96 -26.21 5.43
N ASN A 4 -3.18 -25.14 5.44
CA ASN A 4 -3.64 -23.82 4.98
C ASN A 4 -3.58 -23.83 3.45
N PHE A 5 -4.63 -23.40 2.74
CA PHE A 5 -4.66 -23.19 1.29
C PHE A 5 -5.39 -21.86 1.01
N LYS A 6 -4.78 -20.93 0.25
CA LYS A 6 -5.38 -19.62 -0.09
C LYS A 6 -6.15 -19.68 -1.42
N GLU A 7 -7.22 -18.90 -1.53
CA GLU A 7 -8.26 -19.02 -2.58
C GLU A 7 -8.03 -18.17 -3.85
N THR A 8 -6.82 -17.65 -4.09
CA THR A 8 -6.51 -16.88 -5.31
C THR A 8 -5.40 -17.53 -6.13
N TYR A 9 -5.81 -18.21 -7.21
CA TYR A 9 -4.95 -18.89 -8.18
C TYR A 9 -4.71 -17.96 -9.39
N LEU A 10 -3.46 -17.60 -9.67
CA LEU A 10 -3.15 -16.70 -10.79
C LEU A 10 -3.22 -17.46 -12.12
N GLY A 11 -4.09 -17.01 -13.02
CA GLY A 11 -4.15 -17.53 -14.40
C GLY A 11 -4.72 -18.95 -14.54
N ALA A 12 -5.40 -19.47 -13.52
CA ALA A 12 -6.05 -20.76 -13.55
C ALA A 12 -7.45 -20.67 -12.93
N GLU A 13 -8.47 -20.81 -13.77
CA GLU A 13 -9.85 -20.99 -13.33
C GLU A 13 -10.07 -22.46 -12.97
N GLU A 14 -10.66 -22.72 -11.79
CA GLU A 14 -11.03 -24.07 -11.37
C GLU A 14 -12.04 -24.73 -12.34
N ALA A 15 -12.78 -23.92 -13.12
CA ALA A 15 -13.69 -24.38 -14.16
C ALA A 15 -12.96 -24.97 -15.40
N ILE A 16 -11.69 -24.62 -15.62
CA ILE A 16 -10.90 -24.99 -16.81
C ILE A 16 -9.81 -26.02 -16.49
N HIS A 17 -9.38 -26.09 -15.22
CA HIS A 17 -8.27 -26.94 -14.79
C HIS A 17 -8.75 -28.10 -13.92
N PHE A 18 -8.12 -29.26 -14.07
CA PHE A 18 -8.20 -30.28 -13.04
C PHE A 18 -7.35 -29.83 -11.84
N VAL A 19 -7.99 -29.43 -10.75
CA VAL A 19 -7.31 -28.94 -9.54
C VAL A 19 -6.92 -30.10 -8.64
N SER A 20 -5.68 -30.14 -8.19
CA SER A 20 -5.15 -31.15 -7.28
C SER A 20 -4.35 -30.51 -6.16
N TYR A 21 -4.69 -30.84 -4.92
CA TYR A 21 -4.09 -30.28 -3.71
C TYR A 21 -3.01 -31.22 -3.17
N TYR A 22 -1.84 -30.65 -2.87
CA TYR A 22 -0.67 -31.38 -2.38
C TYR A 22 -0.07 -30.76 -1.14
N SER A 23 0.42 -31.62 -0.26
CA SER A 23 1.14 -31.28 0.97
C SER A 23 2.47 -32.03 1.04
N PRO A 24 3.54 -31.47 1.67
CA PRO A 24 4.77 -32.22 1.89
C PRO A 24 4.60 -33.37 2.90
N VAL A 25 3.49 -33.40 3.65
CA VAL A 25 3.19 -34.44 4.64
C VAL A 25 1.85 -35.16 4.37
N GLY A 26 1.24 -34.95 3.20
CA GLY A 26 0.01 -35.64 2.81
C GLY A 26 0.25 -37.14 2.66
N ILE A 27 -0.72 -38.00 3.03
CA ILE A 27 -0.52 -39.46 3.09
C ILE A 27 -1.39 -40.19 2.04
N GLY A 28 -2.35 -39.50 1.41
CA GLY A 28 -3.37 -40.12 0.53
C GLY A 28 -3.22 -39.86 -0.97
N ASN A 29 -4.15 -40.46 -1.74
CA ASN A 29 -4.33 -40.29 -3.20
C ASN A 29 -5.64 -39.54 -3.55
N SER A 30 -6.28 -38.88 -2.59
CA SER A 30 -7.54 -38.15 -2.81
C SER A 30 -7.35 -36.80 -3.50
N TYR A 31 -6.17 -36.19 -3.37
CA TYR A 31 -5.80 -34.90 -3.98
C TYR A 31 -6.80 -33.76 -3.71
N THR A 32 -7.62 -33.86 -2.65
CA THR A 32 -8.60 -32.85 -2.26
C THR A 32 -8.01 -31.88 -1.23
N ARG A 33 -8.67 -30.74 -1.02
CA ARG A 33 -8.27 -29.73 -0.05
C ARG A 33 -8.15 -30.30 1.38
N ASP A 34 -9.13 -31.09 1.80
CA ASP A 34 -9.17 -31.66 3.16
C ASP A 34 -8.28 -32.90 3.33
N ASN A 35 -7.98 -33.59 2.23
CA ASN A 35 -7.08 -34.75 2.21
C ASN A 35 -6.10 -34.64 1.03
N PRO A 36 -5.08 -33.77 1.16
CA PRO A 36 -4.15 -33.50 0.08
C PRO A 36 -3.24 -34.69 -0.17
N GLY A 37 -2.84 -34.87 -1.43
CA GLY A 37 -1.88 -35.89 -1.80
C GLY A 37 -0.46 -35.57 -1.33
N HIS A 38 0.40 -36.59 -1.21
CA HIS A 38 1.82 -36.37 -0.97
C HIS A 38 2.49 -35.72 -2.20
N SER A 39 3.23 -34.62 -2.03
CA SER A 39 3.81 -33.90 -3.19
C SER A 39 4.88 -34.68 -3.99
N LYS A 40 5.43 -35.76 -3.42
CA LYS A 40 6.29 -36.72 -4.14
C LYS A 40 5.53 -37.59 -5.15
N SER A 41 4.22 -37.75 -5.01
CA SER A 41 3.39 -38.64 -5.82
C SER A 41 2.65 -37.88 -6.94
N LEU A 42 3.21 -36.76 -7.39
CA LEU A 42 2.57 -35.88 -8.36
C LEU A 42 2.57 -36.55 -9.74
N ARG A 43 1.37 -36.75 -10.31
CA ARG A 43 1.19 -37.33 -11.64
C ARG A 43 0.39 -36.36 -12.51
N SER A 44 0.89 -36.05 -13.70
CA SER A 44 0.09 -35.35 -14.70
C SER A 44 -0.83 -36.35 -15.40
N LYS A 45 -2.11 -36.00 -15.60
CA LYS A 45 -3.01 -36.77 -16.46
C LYS A 45 -2.78 -36.39 -17.92
N GLU A 46 -2.90 -37.37 -18.82
CA GLU A 46 -2.82 -37.13 -20.27
C GLU A 46 -3.97 -36.24 -20.75
N GLY A 47 -3.71 -35.41 -21.77
CA GLY A 47 -4.73 -34.62 -22.49
C GLY A 47 -5.43 -33.49 -21.71
N THR A 48 -5.01 -33.15 -20.49
CA THR A 48 -5.73 -32.18 -19.63
C THR A 48 -4.82 -31.06 -19.08
N LYS A 49 -5.39 -29.87 -18.86
CA LYS A 49 -4.74 -28.77 -18.12
C LYS A 49 -4.87 -29.04 -16.63
N VAL A 50 -3.75 -29.10 -15.91
CA VAL A 50 -3.73 -29.47 -14.48
C VAL A 50 -3.21 -28.32 -13.63
N LEU A 51 -3.93 -27.99 -12.55
CA LEU A 51 -3.51 -27.04 -11.53
C LEU A 51 -3.11 -27.80 -10.25
N HIS A 52 -1.81 -27.80 -9.95
CA HIS A 52 -1.24 -28.35 -8.72
C HIS A 52 -1.14 -27.25 -7.67
N VAL A 53 -1.98 -27.32 -6.64
CA VAL A 53 -1.96 -26.39 -5.50
C VAL A 53 -1.09 -26.97 -4.39
N LEU A 54 0.05 -26.34 -4.14
CA LEU A 54 1.03 -26.77 -3.15
C LEU A 54 0.78 -26.04 -1.82
N SER A 55 0.85 -26.76 -0.71
CA SER A 55 0.78 -26.15 0.62
C SER A 55 2.03 -25.32 0.98
N SER A 56 2.08 -24.75 2.18
CA SER A 56 3.34 -24.30 2.76
C SER A 56 4.24 -25.50 3.10
N GLY A 57 5.54 -25.26 3.15
CA GLY A 57 6.57 -26.24 3.47
C GLY A 57 7.56 -26.50 2.33
N VAL A 58 8.40 -27.51 2.53
CA VAL A 58 9.43 -27.93 1.58
C VAL A 58 8.93 -29.14 0.80
N HIS A 59 8.65 -28.93 -0.48
CA HIS A 59 8.20 -29.95 -1.40
C HIS A 59 9.38 -30.53 -2.18
N ASN A 60 9.45 -31.85 -2.20
CA ASN A 60 10.24 -32.60 -3.16
C ASN A 60 9.28 -33.14 -4.21
N ILE A 61 9.33 -32.58 -5.41
CA ILE A 61 8.37 -32.87 -6.48
C ILE A 61 9.06 -33.74 -7.51
N SER A 62 8.45 -34.89 -7.78
CA SER A 62 8.73 -35.70 -8.96
C SER A 62 7.44 -35.72 -9.77
N VAL A 63 7.48 -35.21 -11.01
CA VAL A 63 6.36 -35.42 -11.94
C VAL A 63 6.81 -36.50 -12.91
N THR A 64 6.04 -37.57 -12.98
CA THR A 64 6.13 -38.51 -14.09
C THR A 64 5.08 -38.10 -15.10
N GLN A 65 5.49 -37.72 -16.31
CA GLN A 65 4.53 -37.33 -17.35
C GLN A 65 3.99 -38.57 -18.06
N GLY A 66 2.67 -38.59 -18.32
CA GLY A 66 2.07 -39.41 -19.37
C GLY A 66 2.36 -38.80 -20.74
N LEU A 67 2.34 -39.59 -21.80
CA LEU A 67 2.66 -39.13 -23.15
C LEU A 67 1.54 -38.20 -23.66
N GLY A 68 1.79 -36.89 -23.75
CA GLY A 68 0.82 -35.93 -24.31
C GLY A 68 1.08 -34.46 -23.95
N SER A 69 0.44 -33.53 -24.69
CA SER A 69 0.60 -32.07 -24.59
C SER A 69 -0.15 -31.44 -23.40
N ALA A 70 0.19 -31.81 -22.17
CA ALA A 70 -0.47 -31.28 -20.97
C ALA A 70 0.18 -29.97 -20.47
N GLN A 71 -0.61 -28.90 -20.28
CA GLN A 71 -0.16 -27.70 -19.57
C GLN A 71 -0.21 -27.95 -18.05
N ASN A 72 0.92 -27.76 -17.37
CA ASN A 72 1.02 -27.94 -15.92
C ASN A 72 1.20 -26.59 -15.22
N THR A 73 0.25 -26.25 -14.34
CA THR A 73 0.31 -25.04 -13.51
C THR A 73 0.59 -25.45 -12.07
N PHE A 74 1.64 -24.89 -11.47
CA PHE A 74 2.00 -25.08 -10.07
C PHE A 74 1.78 -23.77 -9.31
N GLN A 75 1.00 -23.83 -8.24
CA GLN A 75 0.64 -22.67 -7.45
C GLN A 75 0.99 -22.89 -5.98
N GLY A 76 1.96 -22.11 -5.50
CA GLY A 76 2.36 -22.07 -4.10
C GLY A 76 1.59 -21.02 -3.30
N GLN A 77 1.89 -20.94 -2.00
CA GLN A 77 1.22 -20.08 -1.02
C GLN A 77 1.96 -18.80 -0.71
N GLY A 78 3.05 -18.55 -1.45
CA GLY A 78 3.95 -17.45 -1.23
C GLY A 78 5.38 -17.88 -1.43
N ILE A 79 6.17 -16.97 -2.00
CA ILE A 79 7.59 -17.18 -2.31
C ILE A 79 8.42 -17.61 -1.09
N PHE A 80 8.03 -17.23 0.13
CA PHE A 80 8.74 -17.63 1.35
C PHE A 80 8.17 -18.88 2.03
N ASN A 81 6.93 -19.25 1.68
CA ASN A 81 6.16 -20.29 2.37
C ASN A 81 6.23 -21.64 1.65
N THR A 82 6.19 -21.64 0.32
CA THR A 82 6.25 -22.86 -0.49
C THR A 82 7.62 -22.92 -1.14
N LYS A 83 8.43 -23.88 -0.68
CA LYS A 83 9.78 -24.13 -1.21
C LYS A 83 9.78 -25.44 -1.98
N VAL A 84 10.38 -25.46 -3.16
CA VAL A 84 10.58 -26.65 -3.95
C VAL A 84 12.08 -26.89 -4.04
N SER A 85 12.57 -27.89 -3.32
CA SER A 85 14.02 -28.14 -3.14
C SER A 85 14.64 -29.04 -4.20
N SER A 86 13.81 -29.80 -4.92
CA SER A 86 14.21 -30.59 -6.07
C SER A 86 13.07 -30.64 -7.08
N PHE A 87 13.37 -30.26 -8.31
CA PHE A 87 12.53 -30.52 -9.48
C PHE A 87 13.27 -31.57 -10.31
N PHE A 88 12.84 -32.84 -10.17
CA PHE A 88 13.08 -33.96 -11.09
C PHE A 88 14.47 -34.61 -11.18
N GLY A 89 14.45 -35.93 -11.39
CA GLY A 89 15.48 -36.66 -12.15
C GLY A 89 15.07 -36.72 -13.64
N ASN A 90 16.02 -36.97 -14.54
CA ASN A 90 15.89 -36.99 -16.02
C ASN A 90 14.50 -37.39 -16.60
N VAL A 91 13.56 -36.45 -16.76
CA VAL A 91 12.31 -36.66 -17.50
C VAL A 91 12.18 -35.56 -18.54
N SER A 92 12.00 -35.95 -19.81
CA SER A 92 11.66 -35.04 -20.90
C SER A 92 10.23 -34.57 -20.71
N MET A 93 10.01 -33.30 -20.39
CA MET A 93 8.67 -32.73 -20.33
C MET A 93 8.21 -32.30 -21.73
N TRP A 94 6.96 -32.61 -22.08
CA TRP A 94 6.23 -32.15 -23.27
C TRP A 94 5.06 -31.25 -22.83
N GLY A 95 5.05 -29.97 -23.22
CA GLY A 95 4.02 -28.98 -22.87
C GLY A 95 4.50 -27.78 -22.03
N ASN A 96 3.63 -26.78 -21.89
CA ASN A 96 3.91 -25.53 -21.17
C ASN A 96 3.83 -25.69 -19.66
N ILE A 97 4.72 -25.02 -18.92
CA ILE A 97 4.70 -25.04 -17.45
C ILE A 97 4.57 -23.63 -16.91
N VAL A 98 3.69 -23.47 -15.92
CA VAL A 98 3.46 -22.22 -15.21
C VAL A 98 3.74 -22.43 -13.72
N CYS A 99 4.62 -21.64 -13.13
CA CYS A 99 4.92 -21.66 -11.71
C CYS A 99 4.57 -20.31 -11.08
N SER A 100 3.87 -20.29 -9.94
CA SER A 100 3.56 -19.04 -9.25
C SER A 100 3.63 -19.11 -7.72
N LYS A 101 4.03 -18.00 -7.10
CA LYS A 101 4.07 -17.77 -5.64
C LYS A 101 4.86 -18.86 -4.88
N MET A 102 6.08 -19.17 -5.34
CA MET A 102 6.93 -20.18 -4.71
C MET A 102 8.42 -19.87 -4.85
N HIS A 103 9.24 -20.52 -4.02
CA HIS A 103 10.68 -20.53 -4.14
C HIS A 103 11.14 -21.87 -4.69
N ILE A 104 11.82 -21.81 -5.82
CA ILE A 104 12.33 -22.93 -6.59
C ILE A 104 13.85 -22.97 -6.45
N LYS A 105 14.38 -24.06 -5.89
CA LYS A 105 15.82 -24.32 -5.79
C LYS A 105 16.20 -25.51 -6.68
N ASN A 106 17.45 -25.50 -7.17
CA ASN A 106 18.06 -26.60 -7.90
C ASN A 106 17.24 -27.01 -9.14
N TRP A 107 17.08 -26.07 -10.05
CA TRP A 107 16.35 -26.27 -11.28
C TRP A 107 17.21 -26.97 -12.34
N ASN A 108 16.91 -28.23 -12.65
CA ASN A 108 17.61 -28.97 -13.71
C ASN A 108 16.59 -29.60 -14.66
N TRP A 109 16.19 -28.87 -15.71
CA TRP A 109 15.16 -29.30 -16.65
C TRP A 109 15.73 -29.58 -18.04
N TYR A 110 15.31 -30.70 -18.62
CA TYR A 110 15.40 -30.95 -20.05
C TYR A 110 14.06 -30.55 -20.70
N LEU A 111 13.91 -29.27 -21.06
CA LEU A 111 12.76 -28.79 -21.83
C LEU A 111 12.98 -29.10 -23.31
N ASN A 112 12.19 -30.01 -23.87
CA ASN A 112 12.17 -30.28 -25.30
C ASN A 112 11.04 -29.48 -25.97
N ASN A 113 11.40 -28.40 -26.69
CA ASN A 113 10.49 -27.58 -27.50
C ASN A 113 9.29 -26.94 -26.74
N ASN A 114 9.49 -26.41 -25.52
CA ASN A 114 8.40 -25.90 -24.68
C ASN A 114 8.64 -24.51 -24.09
N GLN A 115 7.56 -23.91 -23.56
CA GLN A 115 7.59 -22.62 -22.86
C GLN A 115 7.44 -22.78 -21.34
N GLY A 116 8.26 -22.07 -20.57
CA GLY A 116 8.15 -21.96 -19.12
C GLY A 116 7.73 -20.55 -18.69
N TYR A 117 6.78 -20.44 -17.77
CA TYR A 117 6.28 -19.18 -17.23
C TYR A 117 6.42 -19.16 -15.71
N PHE A 118 7.03 -18.11 -15.16
CA PHE A 118 7.24 -17.96 -13.73
C PHE A 118 6.70 -16.60 -13.31
N ASN A 119 5.77 -16.60 -12.36
CA ASN A 119 5.08 -15.40 -11.90
C ASN A 119 5.19 -15.28 -10.39
N ASN A 120 5.82 -14.22 -9.87
CA ASN A 120 6.03 -14.03 -8.43
C ASN A 120 6.77 -15.23 -7.80
N CYS A 121 7.98 -15.52 -8.28
CA CYS A 121 8.79 -16.65 -7.81
C CYS A 121 10.20 -16.21 -7.39
N ILE A 122 10.81 -16.94 -6.46
CA ILE A 122 12.27 -16.94 -6.27
C ILE A 122 12.82 -18.15 -7.01
N VAL A 123 13.82 -17.95 -7.86
CA VAL A 123 14.47 -19.02 -8.62
C VAL A 123 15.97 -18.98 -8.37
N GLU A 124 16.49 -20.03 -7.75
CA GLU A 124 17.91 -20.25 -7.49
C GLU A 124 18.42 -21.43 -8.35
N SER A 125 19.53 -21.25 -9.09
CA SER A 125 20.33 -22.27 -9.83
C SER A 125 20.44 -21.98 -11.35
N PRO A 126 21.54 -22.39 -12.03
CA PRO A 126 21.68 -22.25 -13.48
C PRO A 126 20.62 -23.04 -14.27
N PHE A 127 19.98 -22.37 -15.22
CA PHE A 127 19.11 -23.02 -16.21
C PHE A 127 19.96 -23.66 -17.30
N ASN A 128 20.17 -24.97 -17.23
CA ASN A 128 20.79 -25.71 -18.33
C ASN A 128 19.70 -26.26 -19.27
N SER A 129 19.33 -25.48 -20.29
CA SER A 129 18.60 -26.04 -21.45
C SER A 129 19.60 -26.62 -22.44
N SER A 130 19.45 -27.90 -22.77
CA SER A 130 20.21 -28.56 -23.84
C SER A 130 19.70 -28.19 -25.24
N ASN A 131 18.51 -27.59 -25.37
CA ASN A 131 17.80 -27.42 -26.63
C ASN A 131 17.62 -25.94 -27.03
N ALA A 132 17.77 -25.66 -28.34
CA ALA A 132 17.84 -24.31 -28.92
C ALA A 132 16.51 -23.56 -29.07
N ASN A 133 15.38 -24.20 -28.80
CA ASN A 133 14.04 -23.68 -29.08
C ASN A 133 13.17 -23.48 -27.82
N THR A 134 13.79 -23.42 -26.64
CA THR A 134 13.07 -23.26 -25.37
C THR A 134 12.97 -21.77 -25.02
N SER A 135 11.76 -21.29 -24.72
CA SER A 135 11.52 -19.91 -24.24
C SER A 135 11.07 -19.91 -22.78
N ILE A 136 11.70 -19.08 -21.96
CA ILE A 136 11.35 -18.96 -20.54
C ILE A 136 10.99 -17.51 -20.23
N TYR A 137 9.85 -17.32 -19.59
CA TYR A 137 9.29 -16.04 -19.21
C TYR A 137 9.26 -15.91 -17.69
N PHE A 138 9.93 -14.89 -17.17
CA PHE A 138 9.89 -14.53 -15.76
C PHE A 138 9.18 -13.19 -15.61
N ASN A 139 8.24 -13.13 -14.68
CA ASN A 139 7.48 -11.92 -14.37
C ASN A 139 7.42 -11.73 -12.86
N SER A 140 7.90 -10.58 -12.38
CA SER A 140 7.95 -10.27 -10.95
C SER A 140 8.71 -11.32 -10.13
N CYS A 141 9.87 -11.78 -10.63
CA CYS A 141 10.67 -12.82 -9.99
C CYS A 141 11.99 -12.30 -9.39
N LEU A 142 12.51 -13.02 -8.39
CA LEU A 142 13.91 -12.94 -7.95
C LEU A 142 14.70 -14.08 -8.57
N LEU A 143 15.74 -13.74 -9.30
CA LEU A 143 16.57 -14.64 -10.08
C LEU A 143 17.99 -14.64 -9.49
N ILE A 144 18.41 -15.74 -8.86
CA ILE A 144 19.68 -15.83 -8.12
C ILE A 144 20.64 -16.77 -8.84
N GLY A 145 21.82 -16.27 -9.20
CA GLY A 145 22.91 -17.11 -9.72
C GLY A 145 22.63 -17.72 -11.09
N ILE A 146 21.72 -17.13 -11.87
CA ILE A 146 21.30 -17.69 -13.16
C ILE A 146 22.43 -17.60 -14.19
N ASN A 147 22.58 -18.68 -14.96
CA ASN A 147 23.37 -18.75 -16.19
C ASN A 147 22.39 -19.01 -17.36
N PRO A 148 21.94 -18.00 -18.11
CA PRO A 148 21.27 -18.26 -19.38
C PRO A 148 22.29 -18.85 -20.35
N SER A 149 22.36 -20.18 -20.44
CA SER A 149 23.20 -20.82 -21.45
C SER A 149 22.74 -20.41 -22.85
N TYR A 150 23.70 -20.33 -23.79
CA TYR A 150 23.70 -19.78 -25.17
C TYR A 150 22.54 -20.15 -26.14
N LYS A 151 21.47 -20.80 -25.70
CA LYS A 151 20.43 -21.41 -26.54
C LYS A 151 19.00 -21.20 -26.04
N THR A 152 18.79 -20.38 -25.00
CA THR A 152 17.48 -20.18 -24.36
C THR A 152 17.09 -18.71 -24.41
N THR A 153 15.90 -18.39 -24.91
CA THR A 153 15.37 -17.02 -24.84
C THR A 153 14.77 -16.80 -23.46
N CYS A 154 15.45 -16.04 -22.61
CA CYS A 154 14.96 -15.64 -21.29
C CYS A 154 14.34 -14.24 -21.37
N ASN A 155 13.01 -14.16 -21.25
CA ASN A 155 12.28 -12.90 -21.18
C ASN A 155 12.00 -12.57 -19.71
N THR A 156 12.61 -11.50 -19.20
CA THR A 156 12.40 -11.05 -17.81
C THR A 156 11.65 -9.73 -17.79
N ASN A 157 10.49 -9.70 -17.12
CA ASN A 157 9.71 -8.49 -16.87
C ASN A 157 9.62 -8.25 -15.37
N ARG A 158 9.91 -7.01 -14.91
CA ARG A 158 9.85 -6.67 -13.48
C ARG A 158 10.64 -7.63 -12.59
N CYS A 159 11.82 -8.10 -13.00
CA CYS A 159 12.60 -9.08 -12.24
C CYS A 159 13.78 -8.45 -11.51
N VAL A 160 14.14 -9.03 -10.37
CA VAL A 160 15.44 -8.82 -9.74
C VAL A 160 16.38 -9.91 -10.23
N ILE A 161 17.53 -9.53 -10.76
CA ILE A 161 18.59 -10.44 -11.21
C ILE A 161 19.79 -10.21 -10.29
N TYR A 162 20.08 -11.20 -9.45
CA TYR A 162 21.10 -11.12 -8.41
C TYR A 162 22.26 -12.08 -8.70
N LYS A 163 23.48 -11.54 -8.75
CA LYS A 163 24.73 -12.31 -8.96
C LYS A 163 24.68 -13.26 -10.17
N ALA A 164 24.23 -12.75 -11.32
CA ALA A 164 24.28 -13.54 -12.55
C ALA A 164 25.73 -13.99 -12.86
N THR A 165 25.90 -15.24 -13.26
CA THR A 165 27.23 -15.86 -13.45
C THR A 165 27.80 -15.63 -14.84
N THR A 166 26.95 -15.28 -15.81
CA THR A 166 27.34 -14.81 -17.14
C THR A 166 26.85 -13.37 -17.35
N PRO A 167 27.46 -12.61 -18.27
CA PRO A 167 26.95 -11.29 -18.63
C PRO A 167 25.48 -11.40 -19.07
N CYS A 168 24.60 -10.69 -18.40
CA CYS A 168 23.18 -10.73 -18.74
C CYS A 168 22.96 -10.01 -20.08
N ALA A 169 22.50 -10.74 -21.11
CA ALA A 169 21.84 -10.10 -22.24
C ALA A 169 20.63 -9.33 -21.69
N ARG A 170 20.55 -8.03 -21.98
CA ARG A 170 19.44 -7.21 -21.48
C ARG A 170 18.14 -7.70 -22.12
N SER A 171 17.16 -7.98 -21.27
CA SER A 171 15.80 -8.33 -21.70
C SER A 171 15.18 -7.15 -22.46
N SER A 172 14.26 -7.42 -23.39
CA SER A 172 13.43 -6.39 -24.03
C SER A 172 12.36 -5.81 -23.10
N ALA A 173 12.16 -6.40 -21.92
CA ALA A 173 11.15 -5.97 -20.97
C ALA A 173 11.68 -5.01 -19.90
N SER A 174 10.81 -4.09 -19.47
CA SER A 174 11.09 -2.97 -18.58
C SER A 174 11.06 -3.37 -17.09
N LEU A 175 11.46 -2.44 -16.22
CA LEU A 175 11.39 -2.52 -14.76
C LEU A 175 12.27 -3.60 -14.11
N ASN A 176 13.37 -3.99 -14.77
CA ASN A 176 14.32 -4.95 -14.20
C ASN A 176 15.33 -4.26 -13.27
N LEU A 177 15.69 -4.95 -12.18
CA LEU A 177 16.79 -4.59 -11.29
C LEU A 177 17.93 -5.60 -11.43
N PHE A 178 19.11 -5.12 -11.75
CA PHE A 178 20.35 -5.91 -11.76
C PHE A 178 21.14 -5.59 -10.49
N ASP A 179 21.45 -6.59 -9.69
CA ASP A 179 22.21 -6.43 -8.44
C ASP A 179 23.46 -7.32 -8.47
N SER A 180 24.63 -6.70 -8.30
CA SER A 180 25.92 -7.38 -8.24
C SER A 180 26.22 -8.20 -9.50
N CYS A 181 25.86 -7.66 -10.67
CA CYS A 181 26.00 -8.30 -11.97
C CYS A 181 27.10 -7.65 -12.84
N ASN A 182 27.60 -8.41 -13.83
CA ASN A 182 28.44 -7.91 -14.90
C ASN A 182 27.55 -7.52 -16.10
N ILE A 183 27.66 -6.27 -16.56
CA ILE A 183 26.79 -5.68 -17.59
C ILE A 183 27.63 -5.22 -18.79
N THR A 184 27.30 -5.71 -19.98
CA THR A 184 27.87 -5.23 -21.25
C THR A 184 27.01 -4.11 -21.83
N VAL A 185 27.63 -3.10 -22.45
CA VAL A 185 26.93 -1.97 -23.08
C VAL A 185 27.50 -1.70 -24.46
N SER A 186 26.66 -1.72 -25.48
CA SER A 186 26.97 -1.35 -26.86
C SER A 186 26.05 -0.23 -27.36
N GLN A 187 26.36 0.38 -28.52
CA GLN A 187 25.47 1.35 -29.16
C GLN A 187 24.10 0.75 -29.51
N ALA A 188 24.06 -0.54 -29.88
CA ALA A 188 22.82 -1.26 -30.14
C ALA A 188 21.94 -1.32 -28.88
N ASP A 189 22.54 -1.61 -27.71
CA ASP A 189 21.79 -1.67 -26.45
C ASP A 189 21.17 -0.33 -26.07
N ILE A 190 21.89 0.79 -26.26
CA ILE A 190 21.35 2.13 -26.04
C ILE A 190 20.16 2.36 -26.97
N ASN A 191 20.33 2.12 -28.27
CA ASN A 191 19.29 2.38 -29.26
C ASN A 191 18.03 1.52 -29.06
N THR A 192 18.20 0.26 -28.65
CA THR A 192 17.08 -0.67 -28.49
C THR A 192 16.34 -0.47 -27.17
N TYR A 193 17.04 -0.12 -26.08
CA TYR A 193 16.46 -0.18 -24.73
C TYR A 193 16.44 1.15 -23.96
N TYR A 194 16.74 2.29 -24.60
CA TYR A 194 16.67 3.61 -23.95
C TYR A 194 15.30 3.93 -23.35
N SER A 195 14.23 3.39 -23.95
CA SER A 195 12.84 3.56 -23.49
C SER A 195 12.47 2.64 -22.32
N ASN A 196 13.31 1.69 -21.94
CA ASN A 196 13.02 0.78 -20.83
C ASN A 196 13.58 1.30 -19.51
N TYR A 197 12.87 1.01 -18.42
CA TYR A 197 13.31 1.32 -17.07
C TYR A 197 14.24 0.21 -16.56
N TYR A 198 15.47 0.57 -16.18
CA TYR A 198 16.42 -0.35 -15.55
C TYR A 198 17.08 0.24 -14.31
N ALA A 199 17.28 -0.60 -13.30
CA ALA A 199 18.10 -0.28 -12.14
C ALA A 199 19.34 -1.16 -12.10
N TYR A 200 20.48 -0.55 -11.82
CA TYR A 200 21.76 -1.23 -11.65
C TYR A 200 22.30 -0.91 -10.26
N ASN A 201 22.36 -1.92 -9.39
CA ASN A 201 22.97 -1.83 -8.07
C ASN A 201 24.27 -2.64 -8.03
N ASN A 202 25.37 -2.06 -7.57
CA ASN A 202 26.65 -2.78 -7.38
C ASN A 202 27.13 -3.52 -8.65
N CYS A 203 26.73 -3.05 -9.84
CA CYS A 203 27.03 -3.69 -11.11
C CYS A 203 28.37 -3.20 -11.68
N LYS A 204 29.12 -4.12 -12.28
CA LYS A 204 30.33 -3.80 -13.04
C LYS A 204 29.97 -3.70 -14.52
N PHE A 205 30.51 -2.71 -15.21
CA PHE A 205 30.22 -2.40 -16.59
C PHE A 205 31.43 -2.65 -17.49
N LYS A 206 31.16 -3.17 -18.69
CA LYS A 206 32.06 -3.18 -19.84
C LYS A 206 31.36 -2.44 -20.98
N ILE A 207 31.72 -1.19 -21.20
CA ILE A 207 31.11 -0.26 -22.16
C ILE A 207 31.96 -0.24 -23.43
N GLY A 208 31.32 -0.45 -24.59
CA GLY A 208 32.01 -0.49 -25.88
C GLY A 208 33.15 -1.50 -25.92
N ASN A 209 34.35 -1.02 -26.18
CA ASN A 209 35.56 -1.82 -26.32
C ASN A 209 36.45 -1.80 -25.07
N GLU A 210 35.93 -1.36 -23.92
CA GLU A 210 36.65 -1.47 -22.64
C GLU A 210 37.13 -2.92 -22.40
N PRO A 211 38.35 -3.15 -21.90
CA PRO A 211 38.90 -4.50 -21.79
C PRO A 211 38.27 -5.33 -20.66
N GLU A 212 37.87 -4.68 -19.56
CA GLU A 212 37.46 -5.34 -18.32
C GLU A 212 36.14 -4.78 -17.76
N TYR A 213 35.49 -5.57 -16.88
CA TYR A 213 34.32 -5.14 -16.14
C TYR A 213 34.71 -4.35 -14.90
N THR A 214 34.36 -3.05 -14.87
CA THR A 214 34.68 -2.15 -13.77
C THR A 214 33.43 -1.45 -13.23
N LEU A 215 33.38 -1.19 -11.93
CA LEU A 215 32.29 -0.41 -11.31
C LEU A 215 32.28 1.02 -11.88
N LEU A 216 31.11 1.67 -11.88
CA LEU A 216 31.05 3.12 -12.04
C LEU A 216 31.64 3.78 -10.78
N GLN A 217 32.59 4.68 -10.98
CA GLN A 217 33.29 5.40 -9.91
C GLN A 217 33.07 6.91 -10.06
N PRO A 218 31.90 7.42 -9.67
CA PRO A 218 31.64 8.84 -9.76
C PRO A 218 32.43 9.62 -8.70
N SER A 219 32.70 10.90 -8.96
CA SER A 219 33.27 11.83 -7.98
C SER A 219 32.36 12.00 -6.76
N GLU A 220 31.04 11.99 -6.99
CA GLU A 220 30.01 12.07 -5.96
C GLU A 220 29.05 10.89 -6.07
N ARG A 221 28.69 10.29 -4.93
CA ARG A 221 27.78 9.12 -4.89
C ARG A 221 26.31 9.55 -4.94
N THR A 222 25.94 10.35 -5.93
CA THR A 222 24.58 10.82 -6.21
C THR A 222 24.04 10.18 -7.49
N GLU A 223 22.71 10.22 -7.70
CA GLU A 223 22.10 9.73 -8.95
C GLU A 223 22.75 10.37 -10.19
N GLU A 224 22.95 11.68 -10.13
CA GLU A 224 23.61 12.47 -11.18
C GLU A 224 25.08 12.08 -11.35
N GLY A 225 25.82 11.93 -10.25
CA GLY A 225 27.23 11.53 -10.29
C GLY A 225 27.44 10.20 -11.02
N TYR A 226 26.65 9.17 -10.68
CA TYR A 226 26.73 7.89 -11.37
C TYR A 226 26.31 7.99 -12.85
N ARG A 227 25.30 8.80 -13.18
CA ARG A 227 24.86 9.04 -14.56
C ARG A 227 25.95 9.72 -15.39
N ASN A 228 26.61 10.72 -14.83
CA ASN A 228 27.69 11.46 -15.49
C ASN A 228 28.92 10.58 -15.72
N GLU A 229 29.28 9.72 -14.77
CA GLU A 229 30.37 8.76 -14.96
C GLU A 229 30.04 7.72 -16.05
N PHE A 230 28.78 7.27 -16.12
CA PHE A 230 28.33 6.39 -17.21
C PHE A 230 28.37 7.09 -18.58
N ASP A 231 27.91 8.34 -18.67
CA ASP A 231 27.96 9.16 -19.89
C ASP A 231 29.39 9.42 -20.36
N LYS A 232 30.29 9.74 -19.42
CA LYS A 232 31.72 9.92 -19.69
C LYS A 232 32.34 8.65 -20.28
N ARG A 233 32.09 7.49 -19.68
CA ARG A 233 32.60 6.20 -20.19
C ARG A 233 32.00 5.85 -21.55
N CYS A 234 30.71 6.11 -21.79
CA CYS A 234 30.09 5.92 -23.10
C CYS A 234 30.71 6.83 -24.17
N THR A 235 30.88 8.11 -23.87
CA THR A 235 31.49 9.09 -24.78
C THR A 235 32.92 8.71 -25.14
N ALA A 236 33.72 8.28 -24.17
CA ALA A 236 35.09 7.79 -24.39
C ALA A 236 35.17 6.57 -25.33
N GLN A 237 34.09 5.81 -25.43
CA GLN A 237 33.97 4.63 -26.30
C GLN A 237 33.22 4.93 -27.62
N GLY A 238 32.91 6.19 -27.90
CA GLY A 238 32.16 6.59 -29.10
C GLY A 238 30.68 6.19 -29.09
N ILE A 239 30.12 5.89 -27.92
CA ILE A 239 28.70 5.54 -27.75
C ILE A 239 27.90 6.80 -27.43
N THR A 240 26.95 7.14 -28.29
CA THR A 240 26.02 8.25 -28.07
C THR A 240 24.83 7.80 -27.24
N LEU A 241 24.66 8.39 -26.06
CA LEU A 241 23.48 8.20 -25.21
C LEU A 241 22.26 8.93 -25.79
N LYS A 242 21.05 8.41 -25.55
CA LYS A 242 19.81 9.06 -25.97
C LYS A 242 19.29 9.97 -24.86
N ASP A 243 18.86 11.16 -25.24
CA ASP A 243 18.11 12.04 -24.34
C ASP A 243 16.70 11.49 -24.14
N VAL A 244 16.27 11.48 -22.88
CA VAL A 244 14.93 11.08 -22.49
C VAL A 244 14.32 12.21 -21.67
N SER A 245 13.24 12.77 -22.20
CA SER A 245 12.46 13.83 -21.55
C SER A 245 11.27 13.23 -20.81
N GLU A 246 11.32 13.24 -19.48
CA GLU A 246 10.25 12.74 -18.61
C GLU A 246 10.22 13.51 -17.29
N SER A 247 9.03 13.68 -16.71
CA SER A 247 8.87 14.33 -15.40
C SER A 247 9.49 15.73 -15.29
N GLY A 248 9.48 16.50 -16.38
CA GLY A 248 10.04 17.86 -16.43
C GLY A 248 11.57 17.93 -16.52
N GLU A 249 12.25 16.78 -16.62
CA GLU A 249 13.70 16.67 -16.78
C GLU A 249 14.03 16.08 -18.16
N THR A 250 15.11 16.53 -18.80
CA THR A 250 15.68 15.85 -19.98
C THR A 250 17.06 15.33 -19.61
N LEU A 251 17.19 14.01 -19.55
CA LEU A 251 18.40 13.34 -19.08
C LEU A 251 18.86 12.29 -20.09
N LYS A 252 20.18 12.17 -20.29
CA LYS A 252 20.79 11.08 -21.04
C LYS A 252 20.52 9.74 -20.34
N GLN A 253 19.91 8.80 -21.08
CA GLN A 253 19.39 7.53 -20.55
C GLN A 253 18.55 7.74 -19.28
N GLY A 254 17.62 8.70 -19.29
CA GLY A 254 16.85 9.12 -18.12
C GLY A 254 16.00 8.03 -17.44
N ARG A 255 15.71 6.92 -18.13
CA ARG A 255 15.00 5.75 -17.58
C ARG A 255 15.90 4.74 -16.86
N TRP A 256 17.21 4.93 -16.91
CA TRP A 256 18.16 4.05 -16.21
C TRP A 256 18.65 4.74 -14.94
N VAL A 257 18.72 3.96 -13.86
CA VAL A 257 19.29 4.39 -12.58
C VAL A 257 20.47 3.51 -12.20
N PHE A 258 21.54 4.16 -11.77
CA PHE A 258 22.79 3.53 -11.39
C PHE A 258 23.08 3.86 -9.93
N ALA A 259 23.44 2.85 -9.14
CA ALA A 259 23.76 3.05 -7.75
C ALA A 259 24.68 1.94 -7.24
N ASN A 260 25.28 2.18 -6.08
CA ASN A 260 25.92 1.14 -5.28
C ASN A 260 25.27 1.13 -3.89
N ASN A 261 25.19 -0.05 -3.29
CA ASN A 261 24.63 -0.29 -1.95
C ASN A 261 23.22 0.28 -1.73
N SER A 262 22.40 0.32 -2.78
CA SER A 262 21.00 0.76 -2.74
C SER A 262 20.00 -0.39 -2.59
N THR A 263 20.48 -1.63 -2.51
CA THR A 263 19.63 -2.83 -2.35
C THR A 263 20.23 -3.82 -1.34
N ILE A 264 19.36 -4.66 -0.76
CA ILE A 264 19.73 -5.89 -0.04
C ILE A 264 19.14 -7.07 -0.83
N VAL A 265 19.99 -7.85 -1.49
CA VAL A 265 19.57 -8.98 -2.37
C VAL A 265 18.50 -8.52 -3.38
N GLY A 266 18.78 -7.37 -4.00
CA GLY A 266 17.92 -6.69 -4.96
C GLY A 266 16.57 -6.16 -4.46
N VAL A 267 16.33 -6.12 -3.15
CA VAL A 267 15.27 -5.32 -2.54
C VAL A 267 15.79 -3.90 -2.32
N PRO A 268 15.23 -2.85 -2.96
CA PRO A 268 15.64 -1.46 -2.74
C PRO A 268 15.55 -1.05 -1.26
N ILE A 269 16.62 -0.45 -0.74
CA ILE A 269 16.66 0.13 0.60
C ILE A 269 15.92 1.46 0.58
N GLU A 270 15.13 1.75 1.61
CA GLU A 270 14.43 3.04 1.72
C GLU A 270 15.40 4.22 1.65
N ASN A 271 14.94 5.31 1.03
CA ASN A 271 15.70 6.55 0.77
C ASN A 271 17.02 6.39 0.00
N SER A 272 17.32 5.19 -0.52
CA SER A 272 18.44 4.95 -1.43
C SER A 272 18.22 5.62 -2.79
N ILE A 273 19.27 5.69 -3.62
CA ILE A 273 19.20 6.24 -4.97
C ILE A 273 18.11 5.56 -5.80
N ILE A 274 18.08 4.22 -5.77
CA ILE A 274 17.07 3.44 -6.52
C ILE A 274 15.67 3.68 -5.96
N HIS A 275 15.49 3.71 -4.63
CA HIS A 275 14.18 3.97 -4.03
C HIS A 275 13.65 5.37 -4.34
N ASN A 276 14.51 6.40 -4.31
CA ASN A 276 14.12 7.76 -4.66
C ASN A 276 13.79 7.89 -6.16
N PHE A 277 14.50 7.15 -7.02
CA PHE A 277 14.20 7.07 -8.44
C PHE A 277 12.84 6.41 -8.71
N GLU A 278 12.56 5.27 -8.07
CA GLU A 278 11.26 4.59 -8.10
C GLU A 278 10.14 5.52 -7.66
N LYS A 279 10.34 6.21 -6.53
CA LYS A 279 9.38 7.14 -5.96
C LYS A 279 9.08 8.31 -6.89
N ARG A 280 10.11 8.93 -7.49
CA ARG A 280 9.97 10.06 -8.41
C ARG A 280 9.19 9.69 -9.67
N ARG A 281 9.24 8.43 -10.10
CA ARG A 281 8.65 7.95 -11.35
C ARG A 281 7.45 7.01 -11.18
N SER A 282 7.03 6.73 -9.96
CA SER A 282 5.94 5.77 -9.64
C SER A 282 6.12 4.41 -10.31
N ILE A 283 7.37 3.96 -10.37
CA ILE A 283 7.73 2.64 -10.87
C ILE A 283 8.30 1.80 -9.73
N HIS A 284 8.26 0.48 -9.91
CA HIS A 284 8.92 -0.46 -9.01
C HIS A 284 9.81 -1.38 -9.83
N PHE A 285 11.09 -1.38 -9.51
CA PHE A 285 12.03 -2.31 -10.08
C PHE A 285 11.91 -3.67 -9.39
N GLY A 286 11.94 -4.72 -10.19
CA GLY A 286 11.95 -6.08 -9.67
C GLY A 286 10.61 -6.55 -9.10
N TYR A 287 10.69 -7.53 -8.19
CA TYR A 287 9.53 -8.17 -7.59
C TYR A 287 9.07 -7.42 -6.34
N THR A 288 7.76 -7.32 -6.13
CA THR A 288 7.20 -6.76 -4.90
C THR A 288 7.34 -7.77 -3.77
N SER A 289 8.38 -7.65 -2.93
CA SER A 289 8.21 -8.05 -1.54
C SER A 289 7.18 -7.10 -0.92
N VAL A 290 6.34 -7.61 0.00
CA VAL A 290 5.69 -6.73 0.98
C VAL A 290 6.81 -5.94 1.60
N ARG A 291 6.87 -4.65 1.29
CA ARG A 291 7.81 -3.74 1.93
C ARG A 291 7.38 -3.75 3.39
N GLU A 292 8.22 -4.28 4.29
CA GLU A 292 8.02 -4.00 5.69
C GLU A 292 7.95 -2.49 5.82
N ARG A 293 6.86 -2.00 6.40
CA ARG A 293 6.81 -0.62 6.85
C ARG A 293 7.94 -0.48 7.84
N ILE A 294 8.95 0.31 7.47
CA ILE A 294 9.83 0.87 8.47
C ILE A 294 8.95 1.86 9.23
N ASN A 295 8.60 1.50 10.47
CA ASN A 295 7.95 2.43 11.38
C ASN A 295 8.89 3.62 11.56
N ILE A 296 8.48 4.78 11.07
CA ILE A 296 9.03 6.03 11.59
C ILE A 296 8.22 6.33 12.85
N SER A 297 8.84 6.09 14.01
CA SER A 297 8.36 6.70 15.25
C SER A 297 8.52 8.21 15.08
N ALA A 298 7.41 8.94 15.06
CA ALA A 298 7.47 10.38 15.22
C ALA A 298 7.90 10.65 16.67
N THR A 299 9.20 10.84 16.90
CA THR A 299 9.64 11.45 18.14
C THR A 299 10.81 12.37 17.90
N PRO A 300 10.58 13.64 18.20
CA PRO A 300 11.50 14.31 19.09
C PRO A 300 10.70 14.88 20.27
N ASN A 301 10.66 14.09 21.35
CA ASN A 301 10.23 14.43 22.72
C ASN A 301 8.74 14.81 22.97
N LYS A 302 8.10 13.96 23.78
CA LYS A 302 6.72 13.92 24.30
C LYS A 302 5.66 13.37 23.32
N PRO A 303 4.92 12.30 23.68
CA PRO A 303 3.70 11.93 22.95
C PRO A 303 2.71 13.10 23.08
N VAL A 304 2.47 13.80 21.98
CA VAL A 304 1.55 14.93 21.98
C VAL A 304 0.13 14.37 21.94
N SER A 305 -0.47 14.31 23.12
CA SER A 305 -1.74 13.65 23.37
C SER A 305 -2.93 14.50 22.93
N PHE A 306 -4.10 13.88 22.87
CA PHE A 306 -5.37 14.57 22.97
C PHE A 306 -5.40 15.30 24.30
N ASN A 307 -5.90 16.53 24.34
CA ASN A 307 -6.16 17.13 25.63
C ASN A 307 -7.32 16.37 26.29
N PRO A 308 -7.14 15.72 27.45
CA PRO A 308 -8.20 14.94 28.10
C PRO A 308 -9.37 15.80 28.57
N ALA A 309 -9.13 17.10 28.76
CA ALA A 309 -10.14 18.08 29.08
C ALA A 309 -10.71 18.78 27.82
N ASN A 310 -10.41 18.32 26.61
CA ASN A 310 -10.90 18.95 25.37
C ASN A 310 -12.43 18.82 25.27
N PRO A 311 -13.18 19.93 25.36
CA PRO A 311 -14.64 19.90 25.33
C PRO A 311 -15.20 19.51 23.96
N ASN A 312 -14.37 19.47 22.92
CA ASN A 312 -14.76 19.12 21.55
C ASN A 312 -14.73 17.62 21.28
N THR A 313 -14.71 16.82 22.36
CA THR A 313 -14.70 15.37 22.30
C THR A 313 -16.05 14.89 22.82
N SER A 314 -16.87 14.34 21.93
CA SER A 314 -18.22 13.91 22.27
C SER A 314 -18.29 12.38 22.29
N GLY A 315 -18.89 11.83 23.34
CA GLY A 315 -19.11 10.39 23.45
C GLY A 315 -17.83 9.56 23.59
N VAL A 316 -16.70 10.17 23.99
CA VAL A 316 -15.46 9.48 24.33
C VAL A 316 -14.92 9.96 25.67
N VAL A 317 -14.24 9.06 26.38
CA VAL A 317 -13.50 9.33 27.60
C VAL A 317 -12.02 9.26 27.27
N ILE A 318 -11.32 10.40 27.36
CA ILE A 318 -9.87 10.50 27.18
C ILE A 318 -9.23 10.52 28.57
N LYS A 319 -8.26 9.63 28.76
CA LYS A 319 -7.34 9.62 29.89
C LYS A 319 -5.92 9.82 29.37
N ASP A 320 -4.97 10.05 30.26
CA ASP A 320 -3.57 10.34 29.91
C ASP A 320 -2.93 9.28 29.00
N ASP A 321 -3.41 8.03 29.06
CA ASP A 321 -2.88 6.87 28.34
C ASP A 321 -3.91 6.12 27.47
N SER A 322 -5.17 6.56 27.43
CA SER A 322 -6.24 5.78 26.79
C SER A 322 -7.39 6.63 26.28
N ILE A 323 -8.01 6.16 25.19
CA ILE A 323 -9.29 6.66 24.67
C ILE A 323 -10.27 5.51 24.76
N SER A 324 -11.42 5.76 25.37
CA SER A 324 -12.47 4.76 25.60
C SER A 324 -13.85 5.33 25.30
N LEU A 325 -14.82 4.43 25.09
CA LEU A 325 -16.23 4.81 25.03
C LEU A 325 -16.80 4.85 26.46
N PRO A 326 -17.80 5.71 26.75
CA PRO A 326 -18.47 5.74 28.04
C PRO A 326 -19.01 4.36 28.42
N GLU A 327 -18.91 3.97 29.70
CA GLU A 327 -19.48 2.70 30.19
C GLU A 327 -21.01 2.63 30.02
N SER A 328 -21.68 3.78 29.99
CA SER A 328 -23.12 3.91 29.78
C SER A 328 -23.55 3.84 28.30
N LEU A 329 -22.62 3.64 27.36
CA LEU A 329 -22.95 3.64 25.93
C LEU A 329 -23.84 2.43 25.58
N ASN A 330 -25.01 2.69 25.00
CA ASN A 330 -25.88 1.62 24.54
C ASN A 330 -25.34 1.00 23.23
N MET A 331 -24.70 -0.16 23.32
CA MET A 331 -24.13 -0.88 22.17
C MET A 331 -25.18 -1.45 21.19
N SER A 332 -26.47 -1.50 21.56
CA SER A 332 -27.54 -1.91 20.63
C SER A 332 -27.92 -0.80 19.64
N GLU A 333 -27.47 0.43 19.89
CA GLU A 333 -27.74 1.59 19.06
C GLU A 333 -26.48 2.06 18.33
N LYS A 334 -26.71 2.77 17.23
CA LYS A 334 -25.63 3.41 16.48
C LYS A 334 -25.05 4.54 17.32
N ASN A 335 -23.78 4.41 17.70
CA ASN A 335 -23.04 5.46 18.37
C ASN A 335 -21.86 5.89 17.49
N ILE A 336 -21.76 7.20 17.29
CA ILE A 336 -20.60 7.83 16.65
C ILE A 336 -20.06 8.84 17.63
N SER A 337 -18.82 8.63 18.03
CA SER A 337 -18.08 9.52 18.90
C SER A 337 -16.98 10.19 18.09
N LYS A 338 -16.67 11.44 18.40
CA LYS A 338 -15.65 12.21 17.68
C LYS A 338 -14.59 12.69 18.62
N VAL A 339 -13.34 12.62 18.16
CA VAL A 339 -12.20 13.12 18.90
C VAL A 339 -11.24 13.88 18.00
N CYS A 340 -10.96 15.13 18.35
CA CYS A 340 -10.01 15.99 17.66
C CYS A 340 -8.71 16.06 18.47
N SER A 341 -7.59 15.89 17.78
CA SER A 341 -6.28 16.06 18.39
C SER A 341 -5.99 17.52 18.75
N ASN A 342 -4.94 17.73 19.54
CA ASN A 342 -4.27 19.02 19.57
C ASN A 342 -3.73 19.37 18.17
N ILE A 343 -3.50 20.66 17.92
CA ILE A 343 -2.75 21.13 16.76
C ILE A 343 -1.28 20.81 17.01
N TYR A 344 -0.70 19.97 16.15
CA TYR A 344 0.69 19.55 16.26
C TYR A 344 1.58 20.46 15.42
N PRO A 345 2.46 21.29 16.03
CA PRO A 345 3.51 21.96 15.29
C PRO A 345 4.61 20.95 14.96
N LEU A 346 4.91 20.82 13.68
CA LEU A 346 5.94 19.93 13.14
C LEU A 346 7.33 20.57 13.15
N MET A 347 7.48 21.76 13.73
CA MET A 347 8.75 22.51 13.80
C MET A 347 9.32 22.85 12.41
N GLY A 348 8.44 23.24 11.48
CA GLY A 348 8.75 23.59 10.11
C GLY A 348 7.98 22.75 9.10
N VAL A 349 8.14 23.05 7.81
CA VAL A 349 7.44 22.35 6.74
C VAL A 349 8.04 20.95 6.57
N ASN A 350 7.37 19.96 7.13
CA ASN A 350 7.80 18.58 7.14
C ASN A 350 6.93 17.72 6.23
N LYS A 351 7.56 16.73 5.61
CA LYS A 351 6.88 15.71 4.82
C LYS A 351 6.33 14.64 5.76
N LEU A 352 5.05 14.34 5.65
CA LEU A 352 4.46 13.20 6.35
C LEU A 352 4.77 11.89 5.62
N THR A 353 5.06 10.83 6.37
CA THR A 353 5.42 9.51 5.82
C THR A 353 4.44 8.40 6.22
N ASP A 354 3.97 8.40 7.47
CA ASP A 354 2.95 7.46 7.97
C ASP A 354 2.25 8.09 9.18
N ILE A 355 1.05 7.63 9.51
CA ILE A 355 0.34 7.96 10.74
C ILE A 355 0.06 6.65 11.49
N ILE A 356 0.71 6.47 12.63
CA ILE A 356 0.51 5.30 13.49
C ILE A 356 -0.61 5.61 14.47
N LEU A 357 -1.70 4.84 14.39
CA LEU A 357 -2.84 4.93 15.30
C LEU A 357 -2.79 3.78 16.29
N SER A 358 -2.25 4.05 17.48
CA SER A 358 -2.27 3.09 18.59
C SER A 358 -3.56 3.24 19.38
N HIS A 359 -4.40 2.21 19.41
CA HIS A 359 -5.64 2.18 20.19
C HIS A 359 -5.95 0.78 20.73
N ASN A 360 -6.70 0.72 21.84
CA ASN A 360 -7.19 -0.53 22.44
C ASN A 360 -8.69 -0.75 22.21
N PHE A 361 -9.27 -0.13 21.16
CA PHE A 361 -10.68 -0.38 20.81
C PHE A 361 -10.90 -1.86 20.46
N PRO A 362 -12.00 -2.47 20.95
CA PRO A 362 -12.29 -3.87 20.71
C PRO A 362 -12.87 -4.06 19.32
N ARG A 363 -11.99 -4.21 18.33
CA ARG A 363 -12.34 -4.37 16.91
C ARG A 363 -13.23 -5.60 16.69
N GLU A 364 -13.07 -6.62 17.51
CA GLU A 364 -13.88 -7.85 17.53
C GLU A 364 -15.37 -7.59 17.84
N TYR A 365 -15.70 -6.46 18.47
CA TYR A 365 -17.07 -6.03 18.72
C TYR A 365 -17.53 -4.91 17.78
N GLY A 366 -16.86 -4.77 16.63
CA GLY A 366 -17.23 -3.82 15.60
C GLY A 366 -16.81 -2.37 15.87
N VAL A 367 -16.02 -2.11 16.92
CA VAL A 367 -15.52 -0.74 17.20
C VAL A 367 -14.33 -0.43 16.29
N ALA A 368 -14.45 0.62 15.49
CA ALA A 368 -13.40 1.04 14.55
C ALA A 368 -13.16 2.55 14.60
N VAL A 369 -11.91 2.94 14.38
CA VAL A 369 -11.53 4.32 14.06
C VAL A 369 -11.63 4.48 12.55
N SER A 370 -12.69 5.14 12.08
CA SER A 370 -12.89 5.41 10.66
C SER A 370 -13.80 6.61 10.47
N SER A 371 -13.35 7.53 9.62
CA SER A 371 -14.11 8.70 9.18
C SER A 371 -15.13 8.40 8.09
N LYS A 372 -15.18 7.15 7.59
CA LYS A 372 -16.23 6.66 6.69
C LYS A 372 -16.97 5.49 7.33
N TYR A 373 -18.29 5.52 7.21
CA TYR A 373 -19.15 4.45 7.70
C TYR A 373 -19.15 3.29 6.70
N ASN A 374 -18.96 2.08 7.22
CA ASN A 374 -18.97 0.86 6.40
C ASN A 374 -20.40 0.36 6.13
N LEU A 375 -21.36 0.84 6.93
CA LEU A 375 -22.78 0.57 6.78
C LEU A 375 -23.53 1.87 6.54
N SER A 376 -24.62 1.78 5.78
CA SER A 376 -25.54 2.90 5.56
C SER A 376 -26.26 3.28 6.85
N ASP A 377 -26.38 4.59 7.03
CA ASP A 377 -27.13 5.20 8.13
C ASP A 377 -28.64 4.98 7.99
N ASN A 378 -29.10 4.76 6.76
CA ASN A 378 -30.51 4.52 6.47
C ASN A 378 -30.82 3.03 6.60
N VAL A 379 -31.82 2.71 7.43
CA VAL A 379 -32.39 1.36 7.49
C VAL A 379 -33.08 1.09 6.15
N VAL A 380 -32.70 -0.02 5.54
CA VAL A 380 -33.25 -0.48 4.27
C VAL A 380 -34.66 -0.99 4.51
N THR A 381 -35.61 -0.46 3.75
CA THR A 381 -37.02 -0.88 3.83
C THR A 381 -37.27 -2.06 2.89
N SER A 382 -38.20 -2.93 3.25
CA SER A 382 -38.65 -4.00 2.34
C SER A 382 -39.22 -3.38 1.06
N GLY A 383 -38.80 -3.87 -0.10
CA GLY A 383 -39.12 -3.31 -1.41
C GLY A 383 -38.02 -2.41 -1.99
N SER A 384 -36.97 -2.09 -1.25
CA SER A 384 -35.85 -1.23 -1.68
C SER A 384 -34.51 -1.97 -1.89
N ILE A 385 -34.51 -3.31 -1.85
CA ILE A 385 -33.31 -4.11 -2.11
C ILE A 385 -32.90 -3.98 -3.57
N VAL A 386 -31.62 -3.65 -3.78
CA VAL A 386 -30.99 -3.48 -5.10
C VAL A 386 -30.17 -4.72 -5.43
N SER A 387 -30.33 -5.22 -6.65
CA SER A 387 -29.59 -6.38 -7.14
C SER A 387 -28.08 -6.10 -7.17
N GLY A 388 -27.29 -7.01 -6.61
CA GLY A 388 -25.83 -6.91 -6.56
C GLY A 388 -25.27 -6.16 -5.35
N THR A 389 -26.10 -5.48 -4.57
CA THR A 389 -25.70 -4.79 -3.33
C THR A 389 -25.69 -5.74 -2.14
N THR A 390 -24.72 -5.58 -1.24
CA THR A 390 -24.61 -6.39 -0.02
C THR A 390 -25.35 -5.71 1.14
N TYR A 391 -26.09 -6.51 1.90
CA TYR A 391 -26.89 -6.07 3.04
C TYR A 391 -26.55 -6.90 4.28
N ILE A 392 -26.69 -6.29 5.46
CA ILE A 392 -26.50 -6.94 6.76
C ILE A 392 -27.76 -6.85 7.61
N VAL A 393 -28.07 -7.93 8.33
CA VAL A 393 -29.14 -8.03 9.32
C VAL A 393 -28.56 -7.73 10.69
N ARG A 394 -29.14 -6.76 11.37
CA ARG A 394 -28.80 -6.36 12.74
C ARG A 394 -30.07 -6.41 13.60
N SER A 395 -29.87 -6.48 14.91
CA SER A 395 -30.94 -6.35 15.89
C SER A 395 -30.91 -4.95 16.49
N ASN A 396 -32.07 -4.34 16.69
CA ASN A 396 -32.20 -3.08 17.43
C ASN A 396 -32.31 -3.28 18.95
N ASN A 397 -32.18 -4.53 19.43
CA ASN A 397 -32.16 -4.88 20.85
C ASN A 397 -31.15 -6.02 21.10
N LEU A 398 -31.12 -6.57 22.32
CA LEU A 398 -30.22 -7.66 22.71
C LEU A 398 -30.64 -9.05 22.18
N GLY A 399 -31.84 -9.18 21.61
CA GLY A 399 -32.36 -10.44 21.08
C GLY A 399 -31.86 -10.72 19.66
N GLU A 400 -31.85 -12.00 19.27
CA GLU A 400 -31.63 -12.38 17.87
C GLU A 400 -32.71 -11.75 16.97
N ALA A 401 -32.29 -11.12 15.89
CA ALA A 401 -33.16 -10.65 14.83
C ALA A 401 -32.99 -11.53 13.60
N THR A 402 -34.07 -11.76 12.86
CA THR A 402 -34.03 -12.55 11.62
C THR A 402 -34.80 -11.87 10.51
N ILE A 403 -34.40 -12.13 9.27
CA ILE A 403 -35.20 -11.81 8.10
C ILE A 403 -35.31 -13.06 7.21
N SER A 404 -36.41 -13.17 6.47
CA SER A 404 -36.52 -14.12 5.35
C SER A 404 -36.41 -13.37 4.02
N TYR A 405 -35.46 -13.79 3.18
CA TYR A 405 -35.18 -13.18 1.88
C TYR A 405 -34.79 -14.25 0.87
N ASN A 406 -35.41 -14.25 -0.31
CA ASN A 406 -35.14 -15.18 -1.41
C ASN A 406 -35.09 -16.68 -0.99
N GLY A 407 -36.03 -17.11 -0.13
CA GLY A 407 -36.12 -18.49 0.35
C GLY A 407 -35.11 -18.89 1.44
N ALA A 408 -34.23 -17.97 1.86
CA ALA A 408 -33.27 -18.18 2.95
C ALA A 408 -33.61 -17.29 4.15
N THR A 409 -33.25 -17.76 5.35
CA THR A 409 -33.34 -16.97 6.59
C THR A 409 -31.95 -16.48 6.99
N TYR A 410 -31.85 -15.19 7.25
CA TYR A 410 -30.63 -14.52 7.70
C TYR A 410 -30.83 -14.05 9.14
N SER A 411 -29.76 -14.07 9.93
CA SER A 411 -29.82 -13.83 11.38
C SER A 411 -28.75 -12.86 11.85
N SER A 412 -29.09 -11.98 12.79
CA SER A 412 -28.11 -11.12 13.45
C SER A 412 -27.20 -11.85 14.45
N ALA A 413 -27.43 -13.15 14.72
CA ALA A 413 -26.61 -13.92 15.64
C ALA A 413 -25.27 -14.31 15.01
N LEU A 414 -24.16 -13.82 15.57
CA LEU A 414 -22.80 -14.13 15.10
C LEU A 414 -22.51 -15.64 15.06
N SER A 415 -23.08 -16.41 15.99
CA SER A 415 -22.95 -17.87 16.08
C SER A 415 -23.52 -18.63 14.88
N LYS A 416 -24.43 -18.02 14.12
CA LYS A 416 -25.03 -18.63 12.92
C LYS A 416 -24.31 -18.24 11.63
N SER A 417 -23.45 -17.21 11.68
CA SER A 417 -22.58 -16.76 10.57
C SER A 417 -23.31 -16.51 9.24
N ASN A 418 -24.61 -16.18 9.29
CA ASN A 418 -25.48 -15.91 8.13
C ASN A 418 -26.19 -14.55 8.28
N TYR A 419 -25.44 -13.53 8.67
CA TYR A 419 -25.94 -12.18 8.97
C TYR A 419 -25.93 -11.25 7.75
N ALA A 420 -25.29 -11.62 6.65
CA ALA A 420 -25.24 -10.83 5.42
C ALA A 420 -25.86 -11.58 4.24
N PHE A 421 -26.43 -10.81 3.30
CA PHE A 421 -27.01 -11.32 2.06
C PHE A 421 -26.77 -10.37 0.90
N LYS A 422 -26.75 -10.91 -0.32
CA LYS A 422 -26.62 -10.12 -1.54
C LYS A 422 -27.98 -9.95 -2.19
N GLY A 423 -28.33 -8.71 -2.53
CA GLY A 423 -29.55 -8.39 -3.25
C GLY A 423 -29.59 -9.09 -4.61
N THR A 424 -30.79 -9.53 -4.99
CA THR A 424 -31.13 -10.17 -6.26
C THR A 424 -32.29 -9.42 -6.91
N THR A 425 -32.96 -10.03 -7.90
CA THR A 425 -34.21 -9.49 -8.46
C THR A 425 -35.35 -9.41 -7.44
N THR A 426 -35.30 -10.18 -6.35
CA THR A 426 -36.27 -10.07 -5.26
C THR A 426 -35.99 -8.79 -4.46
N THR A 427 -36.97 -7.89 -4.34
CA THR A 427 -36.79 -6.59 -3.65
C THR A 427 -37.32 -6.58 -2.21
N THR A 428 -38.12 -7.58 -1.83
CA THR A 428 -38.81 -7.66 -0.54
C THR A 428 -38.20 -8.72 0.37
N PHE A 429 -38.19 -8.43 1.66
CA PHE A 429 -37.87 -9.36 2.75
C PHE A 429 -38.94 -9.29 3.84
N THR A 430 -39.01 -10.33 4.66
CA THR A 430 -39.90 -10.39 5.84
C THR A 430 -39.07 -10.32 7.11
N PRO A 431 -39.07 -9.20 7.85
CA PRO A 431 -38.29 -9.04 9.08
C PRO A 431 -39.02 -9.53 10.33
N SER A 432 -38.27 -9.99 11.34
CA SER A 432 -38.76 -10.07 12.73
C SER A 432 -38.90 -8.67 13.33
N THR A 433 -39.63 -8.54 14.44
CA THR A 433 -40.01 -7.25 15.05
C THR A 433 -38.83 -6.35 15.41
N ASN A 434 -37.68 -6.95 15.72
CA ASN A 434 -36.43 -6.28 16.11
C ASN A 434 -35.38 -6.22 15.00
N ALA A 435 -35.68 -6.73 13.79
CA ALA A 435 -34.73 -6.76 12.70
C ALA A 435 -34.61 -5.42 11.99
N VAL A 436 -33.37 -4.98 11.82
CA VAL A 436 -33.00 -3.83 11.00
C VAL A 436 -31.99 -4.28 9.94
N VAL A 437 -32.17 -3.81 8.72
CA VAL A 437 -31.30 -4.15 7.58
C VAL A 437 -30.53 -2.91 7.17
N HIS A 438 -29.22 -3.04 7.03
CA HIS A 438 -28.35 -1.96 6.54
C HIS A 438 -27.68 -2.38 5.25
N GLU A 439 -27.54 -1.45 4.32
CA GLU A 439 -26.66 -1.61 3.17
C GLU A 439 -25.20 -1.55 3.62
N VAL A 440 -24.36 -2.42 3.07
CA VAL A 440 -22.90 -2.36 3.21
C VAL A 440 -22.35 -1.41 2.15
N ILE A 441 -21.88 -0.23 2.57
CA ILE A 441 -21.34 0.79 1.67
C ILE A 441 -19.86 0.51 1.33
N ASP A 442 -19.12 -0.09 2.27
CA ASP A 442 -17.72 -0.44 2.08
C ASP A 442 -17.43 -1.89 2.50
N GLU A 443 -17.43 -2.78 1.51
CA GLU A 443 -17.08 -4.20 1.68
C GLU A 443 -15.59 -4.42 1.98
N LYS A 444 -14.72 -3.42 1.71
CA LYS A 444 -13.29 -3.51 1.95
C LYS A 444 -12.88 -3.08 3.34
N LEU A 445 -13.81 -2.50 4.12
CA LEU A 445 -13.57 -2.03 5.49
C LEU A 445 -12.40 -1.06 5.55
N TRP A 446 -12.34 -0.12 4.61
CA TRP A 446 -11.31 0.91 4.60
C TRP A 446 -11.50 1.85 5.79
N GLN A 447 -10.38 2.24 6.42
CA GLN A 447 -10.38 3.02 7.67
C GLN A 447 -9.66 4.36 7.47
N PRO A 448 -10.18 5.25 6.60
CA PRO A 448 -9.57 6.57 6.44
C PRO A 448 -9.83 7.42 7.69
N ILE A 449 -8.97 8.40 7.93
CA ILE A 449 -9.13 9.40 8.99
C ILE A 449 -9.20 10.81 8.42
N TYR A 450 -9.75 11.76 9.18
CA TYR A 450 -9.73 13.16 8.80
C TYR A 450 -8.43 13.80 9.25
N MET A 451 -7.81 14.52 8.33
CA MET A 451 -6.63 15.32 8.57
C MET A 451 -6.83 16.72 7.99
N ARG A 452 -6.24 17.71 8.63
CA ARG A 452 -5.93 18.99 8.01
C ARG A 452 -4.49 19.34 8.30
N ILE A 453 -3.83 19.99 7.35
CA ILE A 453 -2.44 20.37 7.46
C ILE A 453 -2.20 21.67 6.71
N VAL A 454 -1.36 22.53 7.26
CA VAL A 454 -0.99 23.82 6.66
C VAL A 454 0.49 24.10 6.89
N ASP A 455 1.10 24.86 6.00
CA ASP A 455 2.50 25.28 6.12
C ASP A 455 2.67 26.36 7.19
N GLU A 456 1.65 27.17 7.44
CA GLU A 456 1.71 28.33 8.33
C GLU A 456 0.35 28.62 8.98
N ILE A 457 0.38 29.22 10.18
CA ILE A 457 -0.78 29.81 10.87
C ILE A 457 -0.53 31.31 11.13
N PRO A 458 -1.57 32.12 11.38
CA PRO A 458 -1.40 33.55 11.71
C PRO A 458 -0.29 33.79 12.76
N ALA A 459 0.58 34.78 12.50
CA ALA A 459 1.78 35.04 13.30
C ALA A 459 1.51 35.88 14.56
N SER A 460 0.33 36.50 14.66
CA SER A 460 -0.02 37.39 15.75
C SER A 460 -0.03 36.65 17.09
N LYS A 461 0.81 37.12 18.03
CA LYS A 461 0.77 36.68 19.42
C LYS A 461 -0.38 37.36 20.15
N ILE A 462 -1.21 36.56 20.82
CA ILE A 462 -2.35 37.05 21.58
C ILE A 462 -2.02 36.82 23.06
N THR A 463 -1.78 37.92 23.78
CA THR A 463 -1.42 37.93 25.20
C THR A 463 -2.53 38.47 26.09
N SER A 464 -3.52 39.13 25.50
CA SER A 464 -4.74 39.65 26.14
C SER A 464 -5.81 39.93 25.06
N GLY A 465 -7.04 40.16 25.48
CA GLY A 465 -8.16 40.53 24.59
C GLY A 465 -9.18 39.42 24.36
N ASN A 466 -10.19 39.71 23.53
CA ASN A 466 -11.27 38.79 23.23
C ASN A 466 -10.88 37.78 22.15
N LEU A 467 -11.13 36.51 22.43
CA LEU A 467 -11.05 35.40 21.48
C LEU A 467 -12.26 35.42 20.52
N GLN A 468 -12.17 34.63 19.45
CA GLN A 468 -13.24 34.50 18.48
C GLN A 468 -13.85 33.11 18.52
N ALA A 469 -15.18 33.06 18.69
CA ALA A 469 -15.96 31.84 18.65
C ALA A 469 -15.73 31.04 17.36
N GLY A 470 -15.59 29.72 17.50
CA GLY A 470 -15.42 28.77 16.40
C GLY A 470 -13.99 28.68 15.85
N TYR A 471 -13.00 29.36 16.45
CA TYR A 471 -11.59 29.27 16.06
C TYR A 471 -10.77 28.44 17.05
N TRP A 472 -9.85 27.65 16.50
CA TRP A 472 -8.81 26.97 17.25
C TRP A 472 -7.68 27.92 17.61
N TYR A 473 -7.17 27.77 18.84
CA TYR A 473 -6.01 28.49 19.34
C TYR A 473 -4.96 27.50 19.84
N LEU A 474 -3.70 27.74 19.46
CA LEU A 474 -2.52 27.00 19.91
C LEU A 474 -1.85 27.79 21.04
N VAL A 475 -1.47 27.12 22.12
CA VAL A 475 -0.67 27.68 23.20
C VAL A 475 0.80 27.50 22.88
N GLU A 476 1.56 28.59 22.89
CA GLU A 476 3.01 28.56 22.70
C GLU A 476 3.71 29.27 23.85
N HIS A 477 4.89 28.77 24.22
CA HIS A 477 5.80 29.47 25.11
C HIS A 477 6.73 30.38 24.31
N ASP A 478 7.17 31.49 24.90
CA ASP A 478 8.05 32.44 24.22
C ASP A 478 9.46 31.87 23.95
N SER A 479 10.00 31.08 24.88
CA SER A 479 11.34 30.45 24.78
C SER A 479 11.42 28.91 24.87
N ASP A 480 10.51 28.22 25.57
CA ASP A 480 10.59 26.76 25.81
C ASP A 480 9.23 26.06 25.63
N GLN A 481 9.05 25.37 24.50
CA GLN A 481 7.82 24.64 24.22
C GLN A 481 7.60 23.42 25.12
N ASN A 482 8.59 23.01 25.93
CA ASN A 482 8.44 21.90 26.87
C ASN A 482 7.99 22.32 28.27
N ASN A 483 7.88 23.63 28.54
CA ASN A 483 7.44 24.15 29.82
C ASN A 483 6.02 23.66 30.13
N THR A 484 5.82 23.07 31.32
CA THR A 484 4.50 22.62 31.82
C THR A 484 4.02 23.41 33.03
N SER A 485 4.81 24.35 33.55
CA SER A 485 4.42 25.23 34.66
C SER A 485 3.62 26.43 34.20
N ASP A 486 3.85 26.87 32.97
CA ASP A 486 3.18 28.00 32.34
C ASP A 486 1.97 27.46 31.55
N TYR A 487 0.84 28.16 31.62
CA TYR A 487 -0.40 27.72 30.97
C TYR A 487 -1.39 28.85 30.72
N ILE A 488 -2.22 28.65 29.69
CA ILE A 488 -3.41 29.46 29.43
C ILE A 488 -4.58 28.82 30.17
N THR A 489 -5.33 29.59 30.96
CA THR A 489 -6.59 29.13 31.52
C THR A 489 -7.73 29.58 30.62
N TYR A 490 -8.45 28.62 30.06
CA TYR A 490 -9.63 28.84 29.22
C TYR A 490 -10.78 27.95 29.71
N ASN A 491 -11.95 28.54 29.94
CA ASN A 491 -13.13 27.85 30.46
C ASN A 491 -12.84 26.96 31.69
N GLY A 492 -12.00 27.45 32.61
CA GLY A 492 -11.61 26.73 33.83
C GLY A 492 -10.56 25.62 33.65
N ILE A 493 -10.08 25.39 32.43
CA ILE A 493 -9.07 24.36 32.12
C ILE A 493 -7.73 25.01 31.82
N ASN A 494 -6.64 24.42 32.33
CA ASN A 494 -5.28 24.86 32.08
C ASN A 494 -4.68 24.15 30.87
N TYR A 495 -4.26 24.93 29.88
CA TYR A 495 -3.64 24.49 28.63
C TYR A 495 -2.16 24.88 28.65
N PRO A 496 -1.23 23.93 28.88
CA PRO A 496 0.21 24.21 28.78
C PRO A 496 0.64 24.40 27.30
N PRO A 497 1.86 24.89 27.05
CA PRO A 497 2.49 24.91 25.72
C PRO A 497 2.25 23.63 24.90
N LEU A 498 2.06 23.81 23.59
CA LEU A 498 1.68 22.78 22.61
C LEU A 498 0.27 22.20 22.75
N SER A 499 -0.51 22.64 23.74
CA SER A 499 -1.95 22.36 23.79
C SER A 499 -2.72 23.30 22.86
N SER A 500 -3.93 22.87 22.48
CA SER A 500 -4.83 23.71 21.71
C SER A 500 -6.28 23.51 22.13
N PHE A 501 -7.12 24.50 21.86
CA PHE A 501 -8.55 24.45 22.15
C PHE A 501 -9.37 25.21 21.13
N LEU A 502 -10.61 24.75 20.89
CA LEU A 502 -11.63 25.48 20.15
C LEU A 502 -12.32 26.44 21.11
N VAL A 503 -12.47 27.69 20.68
CA VAL A 503 -13.21 28.70 21.44
C VAL A 503 -14.70 28.59 21.13
N ASP A 504 -15.53 28.58 22.17
CA ASP A 504 -16.99 28.53 22.07
C ASP A 504 -17.62 29.92 22.35
N ASN A 505 -18.41 30.04 23.40
CA ASN A 505 -19.10 31.23 23.89
C ASN A 505 -18.26 32.01 24.92
N VAL A 506 -17.30 31.37 25.60
CA VAL A 506 -16.37 32.09 26.48
C VAL A 506 -15.29 32.71 25.61
N LEU A 507 -15.22 34.04 25.55
CA LEU A 507 -14.31 34.77 24.66
C LEU A 507 -13.10 35.36 25.39
N THR A 508 -12.85 34.99 26.64
CA THR A 508 -11.72 35.50 27.42
C THR A 508 -10.86 34.37 27.94
N PHE A 509 -9.62 34.68 28.26
CA PHE A 509 -8.66 33.76 28.88
C PHE A 509 -7.77 34.51 29.85
N SER A 510 -7.12 33.77 30.76
CA SER A 510 -6.01 34.28 31.55
C SER A 510 -4.75 33.47 31.24
N LYS A 511 -3.59 34.02 31.59
CA LYS A 511 -2.30 33.35 31.38
C LYS A 511 -1.45 33.37 32.64
N THR A 512 -0.64 32.35 32.81
CA THR A 512 0.39 32.27 33.84
C THR A 512 1.73 32.00 33.17
N GLY A 513 2.70 32.89 33.37
CA GLY A 513 4.05 32.78 32.80
C GLY A 513 4.24 33.40 31.41
N ASN A 514 5.31 32.99 30.72
CA ASN A 514 5.80 33.58 29.47
C ASN A 514 5.27 32.83 28.25
N ILE A 515 3.95 32.91 28.09
CA ILE A 515 3.20 32.23 27.03
C ILE A 515 2.26 33.19 26.31
N HIS A 516 1.80 32.75 25.15
CA HIS A 516 0.79 33.42 24.33
C HIS A 516 -0.09 32.41 23.59
N LEU A 517 -1.21 32.89 23.09
CA LEU A 517 -2.04 32.18 22.13
C LEU A 517 -1.68 32.58 20.70
N ARG A 518 -1.78 31.63 19.79
CA ARG A 518 -1.85 31.89 18.34
C ARG A 518 -3.17 31.39 17.79
N ARG A 519 -3.94 32.29 17.18
CA ARG A 519 -5.13 31.90 16.42
C ARG A 519 -4.69 31.06 15.23
N CYS A 520 -5.35 29.92 15.04
CA CYS A 520 -5.06 28.99 13.97
C CYS A 520 -6.10 29.14 12.86
N TRP A 521 -7.24 28.47 12.99
CA TRP A 521 -8.26 28.40 11.95
C TRP A 521 -9.65 28.15 12.53
N LYS A 522 -10.68 28.45 11.75
CA LYS A 522 -12.07 28.11 12.06
C LYS A 522 -12.28 26.59 11.99
N ASP A 523 -13.08 26.02 12.88
CA ASP A 523 -13.24 24.55 12.91
C ASP A 523 -13.87 23.99 11.63
N ASN A 524 -15.01 24.58 11.24
CA ASN A 524 -15.67 24.36 9.95
C ASN A 524 -15.19 25.43 8.95
N PHE A 525 -13.90 25.38 8.61
CA PHE A 525 -13.32 26.32 7.66
C PHE A 525 -13.97 26.16 6.28
N ASP A 526 -14.43 27.27 5.72
CA ASP A 526 -14.84 27.39 4.33
C ASP A 526 -14.33 28.74 3.84
N PHE A 527 -13.49 28.73 2.80
CA PHE A 527 -12.85 29.94 2.30
C PHE A 527 -13.85 30.98 1.78
N ASN A 528 -15.03 30.54 1.31
CA ASN A 528 -16.04 31.44 0.78
C ASN A 528 -16.66 32.28 1.90
N THR A 529 -16.89 31.68 3.06
CA THR A 529 -17.53 32.31 4.23
C THR A 529 -16.55 32.79 5.30
N GLU A 530 -15.26 32.48 5.17
CA GLU A 530 -14.20 33.00 6.04
C GLU A 530 -14.10 34.54 5.92
N VAL A 531 -14.07 35.22 7.07
CA VAL A 531 -13.97 36.69 7.13
C VAL A 531 -12.76 37.19 7.93
N THR A 532 -12.38 36.51 9.01
CA THR A 532 -11.34 37.00 9.92
C THR A 532 -9.94 36.87 9.34
N ASP A 533 -9.60 35.67 8.87
CA ASP A 533 -8.25 35.35 8.37
C ASP A 533 -8.26 35.12 6.84
N LYS A 534 -9.30 35.58 6.12
CA LYS A 534 -9.46 35.37 4.68
C LYS A 534 -8.25 35.80 3.87
N THR A 535 -7.73 37.00 4.15
CA THR A 535 -6.54 37.56 3.49
C THR A 535 -5.30 36.71 3.76
N PHE A 536 -5.13 36.22 4.99
CA PHE A 536 -4.02 35.34 5.34
C PHE A 536 -4.08 34.03 4.54
N TRP A 537 -5.28 33.45 4.41
CA TRP A 537 -5.45 32.18 3.74
C TRP A 537 -5.37 32.26 2.22
N GLN A 538 -5.62 33.42 1.59
CA GLN A 538 -5.84 33.55 0.14
C GLN A 538 -4.83 32.81 -0.74
N ASN A 539 -3.54 32.89 -0.43
CA ASN A 539 -2.45 32.26 -1.19
C ASN A 539 -1.75 31.12 -0.43
N LYS A 540 -2.45 30.50 0.53
CA LYS A 540 -1.94 29.40 1.35
C LYS A 540 -2.79 28.15 1.18
N GLN A 541 -2.23 27.01 1.56
CA GLN A 541 -3.03 25.79 1.74
C GLN A 541 -4.09 26.05 2.80
N LYS A 542 -5.36 25.74 2.49
CA LYS A 542 -6.46 26.01 3.40
C LYS A 542 -6.52 24.93 4.49
N PRO A 543 -6.93 25.26 5.72
CA PRO A 543 -7.02 24.33 6.85
C PRO A 543 -8.30 23.48 6.78
N GLU A 544 -8.61 22.92 5.61
CA GLU A 544 -9.80 22.11 5.39
C GLU A 544 -9.57 20.65 5.79
N TRP A 545 -10.64 20.03 6.28
CA TRP A 545 -10.63 18.61 6.60
C TRP A 545 -10.67 17.78 5.32
N PHE A 546 -9.76 16.84 5.18
CA PHE A 546 -9.74 15.89 4.08
C PHE A 546 -9.42 14.48 4.56
N LEU A 547 -9.86 13.49 3.79
CA LEU A 547 -9.70 12.07 4.12
C LEU A 547 -8.36 11.56 3.62
N ILE A 548 -7.67 10.83 4.48
CA ILE A 548 -6.45 10.09 4.14
C ILE A 548 -6.51 8.69 4.70
N PHE A 549 -5.85 7.78 4.00
CA PHE A 549 -5.43 6.51 4.60
C PHE A 549 -4.18 6.76 5.43
N PRO A 550 -4.14 6.35 6.71
CA PRO A 550 -2.96 6.50 7.56
C PRO A 550 -1.68 5.99 6.89
N GLU A 551 -1.80 4.91 6.11
CA GLU A 551 -0.73 4.25 5.37
C GLU A 551 -0.35 4.86 4.02
N ASP A 552 -1.14 5.79 3.50
CA ASP A 552 -0.92 6.41 2.19
C ASP A 552 -1.07 7.92 2.31
N LEU A 553 -0.01 8.62 2.71
CA LEU A 553 -0.02 10.07 2.93
C LEU A 553 0.28 10.87 1.66
N ARG A 554 -0.44 10.55 0.59
CA ARG A 554 -0.34 11.23 -0.70
C ARG A 554 -1.59 12.04 -1.03
N CYS A 555 -1.39 13.09 -1.81
CA CYS A 555 -2.41 14.01 -2.31
C CYS A 555 -2.15 14.40 -3.76
N LEU A 556 -3.16 14.91 -4.45
CA LEU A 556 -2.98 15.58 -5.74
C LEU A 556 -2.80 17.08 -5.49
N ARG A 557 -1.88 17.70 -6.22
CA ARG A 557 -1.65 19.15 -6.15
C ARG A 557 -2.56 19.89 -7.13
N LYS A 558 -3.01 21.08 -6.75
CA LYS A 558 -3.87 21.93 -7.59
C LYS A 558 -3.21 22.16 -8.95
N ASN A 559 -4.00 22.03 -10.01
CA ASN A 559 -3.55 22.08 -11.41
C ASN A 559 -2.47 21.05 -11.77
N ASN A 560 -2.34 19.95 -11.02
CA ASN A 560 -1.32 18.93 -11.20
C ASN A 560 0.11 19.51 -11.26
N ASN A 561 0.37 20.52 -10.43
CA ASN A 561 1.64 21.24 -10.40
C ASN A 561 2.35 21.03 -9.05
N LEU A 562 3.55 20.45 -9.10
CA LEU A 562 4.41 20.19 -7.94
C LEU A 562 4.72 21.43 -7.09
N ASN A 563 4.76 22.60 -7.73
CA ASN A 563 5.03 23.88 -7.07
C ASN A 563 3.78 24.53 -6.48
N SER A 564 2.61 23.89 -6.64
CA SER A 564 1.37 24.41 -6.08
C SER A 564 1.37 24.25 -4.57
N ILE A 565 1.08 25.35 -3.88
CA ILE A 565 0.92 25.37 -2.42
C ILE A 565 -0.34 24.59 -2.02
N GLU A 566 -1.41 24.68 -2.82
CA GLU A 566 -2.71 24.09 -2.49
C GLU A 566 -2.90 22.70 -3.10
N MET A 567 -3.60 21.83 -2.38
CA MET A 567 -4.08 20.55 -2.91
C MET A 567 -5.19 20.75 -3.95
N MET A 568 -5.29 19.78 -4.86
CA MET A 568 -6.39 19.70 -5.81
C MET A 568 -7.70 19.40 -5.08
N ARG A 569 -8.81 19.91 -5.61
CA ARG A 569 -10.15 19.69 -5.08
C ARG A 569 -11.00 18.91 -6.09
N ASP A 570 -11.93 18.11 -5.59
CA ASP A 570 -13.00 17.52 -6.39
C ASP A 570 -14.10 18.56 -6.69
N ASP A 571 -15.14 18.13 -7.41
CA ASP A 571 -16.25 18.99 -7.82
C ASP A 571 -17.09 19.47 -6.63
N GLU A 572 -17.08 18.72 -5.53
CA GLU A 572 -17.68 19.09 -4.25
C GLU A 572 -16.79 20.01 -3.40
N GLY A 573 -15.58 20.33 -3.88
CA GLY A 573 -14.64 21.24 -3.24
C GLY A 573 -13.73 20.60 -2.19
N ASN A 574 -13.77 19.29 -1.99
CA ASN A 574 -12.92 18.57 -1.02
C ASN A 574 -11.54 18.30 -1.58
N TYR A 575 -10.51 18.34 -0.74
CA TYR A 575 -9.17 17.96 -1.20
C TYR A 575 -9.09 16.48 -1.61
N ILE A 576 -8.38 16.25 -2.72
CA ILE A 576 -8.15 14.92 -3.28
C ILE A 576 -6.86 14.35 -2.70
N ALA A 577 -7.00 13.54 -1.67
CA ALA A 577 -5.94 12.73 -1.08
C ALA A 577 -6.31 11.25 -1.08
N SER A 578 -5.44 10.37 -0.59
CA SER A 578 -5.63 8.91 -0.66
C SER A 578 -7.00 8.39 -0.19
N GLY A 579 -7.65 9.06 0.77
CA GLY A 579 -8.99 8.69 1.25
C GLY A 579 -10.16 9.22 0.40
N ASN A 580 -9.88 10.03 -0.62
CA ASN A 580 -10.86 10.55 -1.57
C ASN A 580 -11.10 9.52 -2.70
N PRO A 581 -12.36 9.19 -3.04
CA PRO A 581 -12.68 8.22 -4.10
C PRO A 581 -12.05 8.53 -5.46
N ALA A 582 -11.90 9.81 -5.80
CA ALA A 582 -11.33 10.22 -7.09
C ALA A 582 -9.81 9.98 -7.17
N PHE A 583 -9.12 9.87 -6.02
CA PHE A 583 -7.66 9.85 -5.98
C PHE A 583 -7.07 8.73 -6.84
N TYR A 584 -7.42 7.47 -6.57
CA TYR A 584 -6.84 6.35 -7.31
C TYR A 584 -7.29 6.32 -8.77
N ASN A 585 -8.52 6.72 -9.08
CA ASN A 585 -9.02 6.79 -10.46
C ASN A 585 -8.22 7.82 -11.28
N MET A 586 -7.90 8.97 -10.68
CA MET A 586 -7.09 10.02 -11.30
C MET A 586 -5.61 9.61 -11.45
N LEU A 587 -5.08 8.78 -10.55
CA LEU A 587 -3.73 8.22 -10.68
C LEU A 587 -3.62 7.16 -11.77
N LEU A 588 -4.63 6.31 -11.89
CA LEU A 588 -4.66 5.21 -12.87
C LEU A 588 -5.05 5.67 -14.27
N ALA A 589 -5.40 6.95 -14.42
CA ALA A 589 -5.78 7.56 -15.68
C ALA A 589 -7.06 6.95 -16.32
N GLU A 590 -7.98 6.43 -15.50
CA GLU A 590 -9.20 5.79 -15.99
C GLU A 590 -10.06 6.73 -16.86
N ASN A 591 -9.91 8.06 -16.68
CA ASN A 591 -10.60 9.11 -17.42
C ASN A 591 -9.67 10.06 -18.22
N GLY A 592 -8.40 9.72 -18.48
CA GLY A 592 -7.51 10.60 -19.25
C GLY A 592 -6.02 10.44 -18.97
N THR A 593 -5.33 11.55 -18.69
CA THR A 593 -3.90 11.58 -18.34
C THR A 593 -3.72 11.35 -16.84
N PRO A 594 -2.79 10.49 -16.39
CA PRO A 594 -2.58 10.25 -14.97
C PRO A 594 -2.12 11.51 -14.25
N TYR A 595 -2.68 11.76 -13.07
CA TYR A 595 -2.25 12.83 -12.18
C TYR A 595 -1.06 12.37 -11.34
N GLN A 596 -0.18 13.31 -10.97
CA GLN A 596 0.94 13.01 -10.09
C GLN A 596 0.48 13.01 -8.63
N ALA A 597 0.80 11.92 -7.91
CA ALA A 597 0.63 11.86 -6.46
C ALA A 597 1.82 12.46 -5.74
N ASP A 598 1.57 13.41 -4.85
CA ASP A 598 2.58 14.08 -4.03
C ASP A 598 2.46 13.74 -2.56
N ASN A 599 3.59 13.76 -1.87
CA ASN A 599 3.57 13.61 -0.41
C ASN A 599 2.91 14.84 0.21
N ILE A 600 2.10 14.59 1.22
CA ILE A 600 1.53 15.66 2.04
C ILE A 600 2.65 16.28 2.89
N LYS A 601 2.65 17.62 2.94
CA LYS A 601 3.63 18.42 3.69
C LYS A 601 2.92 19.53 4.46
N GLY A 602 3.54 19.98 5.55
CA GLY A 602 3.17 21.19 6.26
C GLY A 602 3.87 21.33 7.60
N SER A 603 3.52 22.40 8.32
CA SER A 603 4.12 22.74 9.62
C SER A 603 3.16 22.59 10.78
N TYR A 604 1.85 22.59 10.54
CA TYR A 604 0.82 22.43 11.56
C TYR A 604 -0.20 21.43 11.06
N ILE A 605 -0.45 20.39 11.83
CA ILE A 605 -1.39 19.32 11.48
C ILE A 605 -2.39 19.15 12.63
N GLN A 606 -3.62 18.81 12.28
CA GLN A 606 -4.62 18.34 13.23
C GLN A 606 -5.34 17.13 12.66
N LEU A 607 -5.62 16.17 13.54
CA LEU A 607 -6.31 14.92 13.22
C LEU A 607 -7.69 14.93 13.86
N LYS A 608 -8.65 14.33 13.16
CA LYS A 608 -9.99 14.06 13.69
C LYS A 608 -10.31 12.60 13.43
N PHE A 609 -10.71 11.94 14.49
CA PHE A 609 -11.07 10.53 14.49
C PHE A 609 -12.55 10.41 14.83
N ASP A 610 -13.25 9.71 13.95
CA ASP A 610 -14.62 9.27 14.22
C ASP A 610 -14.53 7.81 14.66
N ILE A 611 -15.16 7.50 15.78
CA ILE A 611 -15.23 6.17 16.39
C ILE A 611 -16.66 5.71 16.27
N SER A 612 -16.87 4.61 15.54
CA SER A 612 -18.20 4.04 15.34
C SER A 612 -18.32 2.67 15.98
N THR A 613 -19.49 2.40 16.56
CA THR A 613 -19.92 1.05 16.97
C THR A 613 -20.63 0.29 15.84
N LEU A 614 -20.80 0.92 14.67
CA LEU A 614 -21.49 0.35 13.51
C LEU A 614 -20.48 -0.10 12.44
N ASN A 615 -20.29 -1.41 12.34
CA ASN A 615 -19.36 -2.08 11.42
C ASN A 615 -20.05 -3.35 10.87
N PRO A 616 -19.80 -3.76 9.60
CA PRO A 616 -20.31 -5.03 9.06
C PRO A 616 -19.69 -6.30 9.67
N VAL A 617 -18.67 -6.18 10.53
CA VAL A 617 -18.10 -7.31 11.31
C VAL A 617 -18.96 -7.64 12.51
#